data_AF-A0A7X7SLL9-F1
#
_entry.id   AF-A0A7X7SLL9-F1
#
_cell.length_a   1.000
_cell.length_b   1.000
_cell.length_c   1.000
_cell.angle_alpha   90.00
_cell.angle_beta   90.00
_cell.angle_gamma   90.00
#
_symmetry.space_group_name_H-M   'P 1'
#
loop_
_entity.id
_entity.type
_entity.pdbx_description
1 polymer ?
#
loop_
_entity_poly.entity_id
_entity_poly.type
_entity_poly.pdbx_seq_one_letter_code
_entity_poly.pdbx_strand_id
1 'polypeptide(L)'
;AAANKLLKSLEEPPEHVHFLLTTSRLQRVLPTIVSRCHVLELGPVGRAELCDHLAASFALDEAVVGVIADLAEGSVARAERLAVDELSGRRSGLSQHALAALAGSHEARERFLAGVNESRRMAEAHAEAVLQAELARIAQDIPDERDRAWRERRARERARRDGARTARRESLDAIELLAALLRDLWVVSSGASEVVWNRDRGTELRAAAALAPGAYERMLEVLAAARKGLQLNVDPDLALRALFCRLEEVAQQCAR
;
A
#
# COMPACT_ATOMS: atom_id res chain seq x y z
N ALA A 1 13.08 -4.05 -26.81
CA ALA A 1 12.75 -3.33 -28.06
C ALA A 1 12.41 -1.85 -27.85
N ALA A 2 11.59 -1.46 -26.84
CA ALA A 2 11.20 -0.07 -26.62
C ALA A 2 12.34 0.89 -26.21
N ALA A 3 13.26 0.44 -25.35
CA ALA A 3 14.34 1.27 -24.81
C ALA A 3 15.31 1.83 -25.88
N ASN A 4 15.68 1.02 -26.89
CA ASN A 4 16.63 1.45 -27.93
C ASN A 4 16.05 2.51 -28.88
N LYS A 5 14.73 2.51 -29.08
CA LYS A 5 14.05 3.56 -29.87
C LYS A 5 14.01 4.90 -29.13
N LEU A 6 13.98 4.87 -27.79
CA LEU A 6 13.98 6.06 -26.96
C LEU A 6 15.34 6.76 -26.95
N LEU A 7 16.45 6.01 -27.10
CA LEU A 7 17.81 6.56 -27.03
C LEU A 7 18.05 7.68 -28.05
N LYS A 8 17.61 7.49 -29.30
CA LYS A 8 17.80 8.52 -30.34
C LYS A 8 17.08 9.82 -29.99
N SER A 9 15.88 9.72 -29.44
CA SER A 9 15.10 10.88 -28.99
C SER A 9 15.64 11.53 -27.71
N LEU A 10 16.37 10.79 -26.86
CA LEU A 10 17.04 11.34 -25.68
C LEU A 10 18.37 12.02 -26.03
N GLU A 11 19.07 11.55 -27.06
CA GLU A 11 20.31 12.17 -27.55
C GLU A 11 20.07 13.50 -28.25
N GLU A 12 19.03 13.56 -29.09
CA GLU A 12 18.68 14.73 -29.87
C GLU A 12 17.18 15.04 -29.65
N PRO A 13 16.80 15.55 -28.46
CA PRO A 13 15.42 15.92 -28.19
C PRO A 13 15.02 17.14 -29.04
N PRO A 14 13.81 17.16 -29.64
CA PRO A 14 13.28 18.39 -30.23
C PRO A 14 13.21 19.52 -29.18
N GLU A 15 13.45 20.78 -29.59
CA GLU A 15 13.57 21.93 -28.67
C GLU A 15 12.38 22.12 -27.72
N HIS A 16 11.18 21.69 -28.13
CA HIS A 16 9.94 21.86 -27.36
C HIS A 16 9.57 20.61 -26.54
N VAL A 17 10.42 19.59 -26.47
CA VAL A 17 10.14 18.31 -25.80
C VAL A 17 11.01 18.16 -24.56
N HIS A 18 10.35 17.97 -23.42
CA HIS A 18 11.00 17.59 -22.16
C HIS A 18 10.65 16.15 -21.78
N PHE A 19 11.67 15.35 -21.46
CA PHE A 19 11.50 13.99 -20.99
C PHE A 19 11.58 13.93 -19.47
N LEU A 20 10.49 13.50 -18.82
CA LEU A 20 10.47 13.12 -17.41
C LEU A 20 10.37 11.60 -17.32
N LEU A 21 11.44 10.96 -16.85
CA LEU A 21 11.50 9.51 -16.64
C LEU A 21 11.48 9.21 -15.14
N THR A 22 10.59 8.33 -14.71
CA THR A 22 10.48 7.91 -13.31
C THR A 22 10.85 6.44 -13.17
N THR A 23 11.68 6.08 -12.19
CA THR A 23 12.01 4.69 -11.86
C THR A 23 12.08 4.51 -10.35
N SER A 24 11.65 3.35 -9.85
CA SER A 24 11.84 2.95 -8.44
C SER A 24 13.11 2.11 -8.24
N ARG A 25 13.84 1.78 -9.32
CA ARG A 25 15.05 0.95 -9.30
C ARG A 25 16.02 1.42 -10.38
N LEU A 26 16.82 2.45 -10.07
CA LEU A 26 17.79 3.05 -11.01
C LEU A 26 18.76 2.00 -11.58
N GLN A 27 19.20 1.04 -10.76
CA GLN A 27 20.08 -0.06 -11.13
C GLN A 27 19.50 -1.02 -12.20
N ARG A 28 18.18 -0.97 -12.45
CA ARG A 28 17.54 -1.76 -13.51
C ARG A 28 17.36 -0.97 -14.80
N VAL A 29 17.68 0.32 -14.81
CA VAL A 29 17.65 1.16 -16.00
C VAL A 29 18.94 0.96 -16.77
N LEU A 30 18.86 0.96 -18.10
CA LEU A 30 20.05 0.81 -18.95
C LEU A 30 21.02 1.96 -18.69
N PRO A 31 22.33 1.68 -18.50
CA PRO A 31 23.34 2.74 -18.30
C PRO A 31 23.36 3.79 -19.42
N THR A 32 22.99 3.41 -20.65
CA THR A 32 22.88 4.31 -21.80
C THR A 32 21.76 5.34 -21.67
N ILE A 33 20.66 5.01 -20.98
CA ILE A 33 19.60 5.98 -20.66
C ILE A 33 20.06 6.87 -19.51
N VAL A 34 20.61 6.28 -18.44
CA VAL A 34 21.04 7.02 -17.24
C VAL A 34 22.08 8.09 -17.59
N SER A 35 23.04 7.76 -18.46
CA SER A 35 24.08 8.72 -18.92
C SER A 35 23.55 9.91 -19.73
N ARG A 36 22.30 9.87 -20.21
CA ARG A 36 21.66 10.94 -21.01
C ARG A 36 20.55 11.66 -20.23
N CYS A 37 20.42 11.39 -18.93
CA CYS A 37 19.43 12.03 -18.07
C CYS A 37 20.10 12.62 -16.84
N HIS A 38 19.57 13.74 -16.36
CA HIS A 38 19.91 14.23 -15.02
C HIS A 38 19.15 13.38 -13.98
N VAL A 39 19.88 12.71 -13.09
CA VAL A 39 19.28 11.89 -12.04
C VAL A 39 18.97 12.78 -10.85
N LEU A 40 17.68 13.01 -10.62
CA LEU A 40 17.17 13.62 -9.40
C LEU A 40 16.67 12.51 -8.48
N GLU A 41 17.35 12.31 -7.35
CA GLU A 41 16.90 11.37 -6.33
C GLU A 41 15.85 12.02 -5.43
N LEU A 42 14.65 11.46 -5.42
CA LEU A 42 13.56 11.88 -4.53
C LEU A 42 13.57 10.99 -3.30
N GLY A 43 14.05 11.54 -2.19
CA GLY A 43 14.06 10.87 -0.89
C GLY A 43 12.70 10.88 -0.18
N PRO A 44 12.54 10.08 0.89
CA PRO A 44 11.37 10.16 1.75
C PRO A 44 11.23 11.55 2.39
N VAL A 45 9.99 11.99 2.58
CA VAL A 45 9.67 13.24 3.29
C VAL A 45 10.01 13.10 4.76
N GLY A 46 10.52 14.17 5.38
CA GLY A 46 10.86 14.17 6.80
C GLY A 46 9.63 13.95 7.69
N ARG A 47 9.82 13.32 8.86
CA ARG A 47 8.72 13.07 9.81
C ARG A 47 7.98 14.35 10.20
N ALA A 48 8.71 15.43 10.49
CA ALA A 48 8.11 16.71 10.88
C ALA A 48 7.25 17.30 9.76
N GLU A 49 7.76 17.30 8.52
CA GLU A 49 7.02 17.78 7.34
C GLU A 49 5.76 16.94 7.07
N LEU A 50 5.82 15.62 7.28
CA LEU A 50 4.64 14.77 7.20
C LEU A 50 3.62 15.10 8.28
N CYS A 51 4.05 15.33 9.53
CA CYS A 51 3.15 15.74 10.61
C CYS A 51 2.45 17.07 10.29
N ASP A 52 3.21 18.07 9.81
CA ASP A 52 2.68 19.38 9.43
C ASP A 52 1.65 19.25 8.29
N HIS A 53 1.98 18.46 7.25
CA HIS A 53 1.07 18.18 6.15
C HIS A 53 -0.23 17.52 6.63
N LEU A 54 -0.13 16.52 7.49
CA LEU A 54 -1.27 15.78 8.02
C LEU A 54 -2.15 16.67 8.91
N ALA A 55 -1.56 17.46 9.80
CA ALA A 55 -2.29 18.37 10.69
C ALA A 55 -3.01 19.49 9.90
N ALA A 56 -2.42 19.94 8.78
CA ALA A 56 -3.05 20.94 7.91
C ALA A 56 -4.17 20.36 7.02
N SER A 57 -4.06 19.08 6.63
CA SER A 57 -4.94 18.48 5.61
C SER A 57 -6.07 17.62 6.20
N PHE A 58 -5.93 17.13 7.44
CA PHE A 58 -6.87 16.21 8.06
C PHE A 58 -7.19 16.62 9.51
N ALA A 59 -8.45 16.45 9.91
CA ALA A 59 -8.90 16.71 11.27
C ALA A 59 -8.57 15.52 12.20
N LEU A 60 -7.29 15.36 12.53
CA LEU A 60 -6.76 14.28 13.36
C LEU A 60 -6.14 14.83 14.65
N ASP A 61 -6.21 14.05 15.73
CA ASP A 61 -5.50 14.36 16.97
C ASP A 61 -3.97 14.30 16.78
N GLU A 62 -3.23 15.16 17.47
CA GLU A 62 -1.77 15.26 17.36
C GLU A 62 -1.05 13.92 17.61
N ALA A 63 -1.52 13.16 18.61
CA ALA A 63 -0.99 11.83 18.92
C ALA A 63 -1.15 10.86 17.74
N VAL A 64 -2.27 10.93 17.03
CA VAL A 64 -2.62 10.08 15.88
C VAL A 64 -1.83 10.50 14.64
N VAL A 65 -1.67 11.80 14.41
CA VAL A 65 -0.78 12.35 13.37
C VAL A 65 0.63 11.78 13.52
N GLY A 66 1.15 11.80 14.75
CA GLY A 66 2.47 11.25 15.06
C GLY A 66 2.59 9.75 14.77
N VAL A 67 1.52 8.96 14.96
CA VAL A 67 1.51 7.53 14.61
C VAL A 67 1.46 7.33 13.09
N ILE A 68 0.58 8.04 12.40
CA ILE A 68 0.45 7.93 10.93
C ILE A 68 1.75 8.34 10.23
N ALA A 69 2.44 9.37 10.71
CA ALA A 69 3.71 9.80 10.14
C ALA A 69 4.80 8.72 10.26
N ASP A 70 4.85 7.98 11.38
CA ASP A 70 5.77 6.84 11.56
C ASP A 70 5.40 5.69 10.60
N LEU A 71 4.11 5.35 10.55
CA LEU A 71 3.60 4.29 9.68
C LEU A 71 3.74 4.63 8.19
N ALA A 72 3.79 5.90 7.81
CA ALA A 72 3.90 6.33 6.42
C ALA A 72 5.31 6.18 5.85
N GLU A 73 6.33 6.09 6.70
CA GLU A 73 7.75 5.93 6.32
C GLU A 73 8.18 6.97 5.25
N GLY A 74 7.76 8.23 5.41
CA GLY A 74 8.10 9.32 4.49
C GLY A 74 7.26 9.39 3.21
N SER A 75 6.29 8.49 3.01
CA SER A 75 5.39 8.50 1.85
C SER A 75 4.13 9.33 2.12
N VAL A 76 4.05 10.52 1.53
CA VAL A 76 2.86 11.41 1.62
C VAL A 76 1.58 10.69 1.21
N ALA A 77 1.60 10.01 0.05
CA ALA A 77 0.44 9.28 -0.43
C ALA A 77 -0.01 8.16 0.53
N ARG A 78 0.92 7.50 1.24
CA ARG A 78 0.58 6.49 2.26
C ARG A 78 0.03 7.16 3.52
N ALA A 79 0.62 8.28 3.95
CA ALA A 79 0.16 9.07 5.09
C ALA A 79 -1.31 9.51 4.90
N GLU A 80 -1.64 10.06 3.73
CA GLU A 80 -3.00 10.48 3.40
C GLU A 80 -4.01 9.32 3.42
N ARG A 81 -3.63 8.15 2.87
CA ARG A 81 -4.50 6.96 2.93
C ARG A 81 -4.72 6.50 4.37
N LEU A 82 -3.66 6.43 5.17
CA LEU A 82 -3.76 6.08 6.59
C LEU A 82 -4.61 7.09 7.38
N ALA A 83 -4.53 8.38 7.04
CA ALA A 83 -5.38 9.42 7.64
C ALA A 83 -6.87 9.22 7.30
N VAL A 84 -7.20 8.94 6.04
CA VAL A 84 -8.58 8.60 5.63
C VAL A 84 -9.06 7.32 6.33
N ASP A 85 -8.21 6.31 6.45
CA ASP A 85 -8.54 5.06 7.14
C ASP A 85 -8.78 5.25 8.63
N GLU A 86 -8.04 6.16 9.24
CA GLU A 86 -8.22 6.50 10.64
C GLU A 86 -9.55 7.22 10.87
N LEU A 87 -9.84 8.25 10.05
CA LEU A 87 -11.10 9.00 10.15
C LEU A 87 -12.34 8.14 9.91
N SER A 88 -12.22 7.10 9.09
CA SER A 88 -13.30 6.13 8.85
C SER A 88 -13.39 5.02 9.92
N GLY A 89 -12.45 4.97 10.88
CA GLY A 89 -12.32 3.89 11.84
C GLY A 89 -11.81 2.56 11.24
N ARG A 90 -11.53 2.54 9.94
CA ARG A 90 -11.06 1.36 9.21
C ARG A 90 -9.71 0.89 9.70
N ARG A 91 -8.77 1.81 9.93
CA ARG A 91 -7.44 1.47 10.48
C ARG A 91 -7.64 0.73 11.78
N SER A 92 -8.30 1.35 12.77
CA SER A 92 -8.56 0.75 14.09
C SER A 92 -9.17 -0.66 14.00
N GLY A 93 -10.25 -0.84 13.22
CA GLY A 93 -10.92 -2.13 13.07
C GLY A 93 -10.05 -3.22 12.42
N LEU A 94 -9.34 -2.91 11.33
CA LEU A 94 -8.40 -3.86 10.72
C LEU A 94 -7.25 -4.21 11.66
N SER A 95 -6.74 -3.21 12.36
CA SER A 95 -5.61 -3.34 13.28
C SER A 95 -6.01 -4.22 14.48
N GLN A 96 -7.23 -4.12 14.99
CA GLN A 96 -7.79 -4.97 16.06
C GLN A 96 -7.88 -6.43 15.62
N HIS A 97 -8.51 -6.67 14.47
CA HIS A 97 -8.61 -8.02 13.92
C HIS A 97 -7.25 -8.63 13.60
N ALA A 98 -6.30 -7.83 13.08
CA ALA A 98 -4.94 -8.28 12.80
C ALA A 98 -4.20 -8.73 14.07
N LEU A 99 -4.20 -7.93 15.14
CA LEU A 99 -3.54 -8.32 16.40
C LEU A 99 -4.14 -9.59 17.00
N ALA A 100 -5.47 -9.68 17.04
CA ALA A 100 -6.14 -10.88 17.54
C ALA A 100 -5.87 -12.12 16.66
N ALA A 101 -5.77 -11.95 15.34
CA ALA A 101 -5.40 -13.02 14.42
C ALA A 101 -3.95 -13.48 14.65
N LEU A 102 -3.02 -12.54 14.82
CA LEU A 102 -1.62 -12.84 15.16
C LEU A 102 -1.47 -13.53 16.53
N ALA A 103 -2.39 -13.27 17.45
CA ALA A 103 -2.50 -13.97 18.73
C ALA A 103 -3.22 -15.34 18.63
N GLY A 104 -3.60 -15.78 17.43
CA GLY A 104 -4.17 -17.11 17.16
C GLY A 104 -5.70 -17.16 17.01
N SER A 105 -6.41 -16.04 16.97
CA SER A 105 -7.86 -16.04 16.76
C SER A 105 -8.24 -16.25 15.29
N HIS A 106 -8.75 -17.43 14.98
CA HIS A 106 -9.29 -17.76 13.65
C HIS A 106 -10.45 -16.84 13.25
N GLU A 107 -11.33 -16.50 14.19
CA GLU A 107 -12.47 -15.63 13.91
C GLU A 107 -12.00 -14.21 13.56
N ALA A 108 -11.00 -13.68 14.27
CA ALA A 108 -10.40 -12.39 13.96
C ALA A 108 -9.67 -12.41 12.61
N ARG A 109 -9.02 -13.52 12.24
CA ARG A 109 -8.42 -13.71 10.92
C ARG A 109 -9.44 -13.56 9.80
N GLU A 110 -10.57 -14.26 9.88
CA GLU A 110 -11.62 -14.15 8.85
C GLU A 110 -12.22 -12.73 8.81
N ARG A 111 -12.38 -12.06 9.96
CA ARG A 111 -12.83 -10.65 10.00
C ARG A 111 -11.83 -9.69 9.34
N PHE A 112 -10.53 -9.89 9.57
CA PHE A 112 -9.48 -9.13 8.90
C PHE A 112 -9.53 -9.32 7.38
N LEU A 113 -9.55 -10.58 6.91
CA LEU A 113 -9.63 -10.90 5.48
C LEU A 113 -10.90 -10.34 4.82
N ALA A 114 -12.05 -10.44 5.51
CA ALA A 114 -13.31 -9.87 5.03
C ALA A 114 -13.22 -8.34 4.90
N GLY A 115 -12.63 -7.63 5.88
CA GLY A 115 -12.43 -6.19 5.81
C GLY A 115 -11.53 -5.75 4.65
N VAL A 116 -10.46 -6.50 4.39
CA VAL A 116 -9.58 -6.24 3.23
C VAL A 116 -10.32 -6.49 1.91
N ASN A 117 -11.07 -7.60 1.81
CA ASN A 117 -11.85 -7.91 0.60
C ASN A 117 -12.96 -6.89 0.34
N GLU A 118 -13.61 -6.37 1.38
CA GLU A 118 -14.59 -5.31 1.22
C GLU A 118 -13.93 -4.02 0.71
N SER A 119 -12.77 -3.64 1.26
CA SER A 119 -12.01 -2.48 0.79
C SER A 119 -11.65 -2.60 -0.70
N ARG A 120 -11.24 -3.80 -1.14
CA ARG A 120 -10.96 -4.10 -2.55
C ARG A 120 -12.19 -3.94 -3.43
N ARG A 121 -13.33 -4.49 -3.01
CA ARG A 121 -14.61 -4.37 -3.72
C ARG A 121 -15.06 -2.92 -3.82
N MET A 122 -14.94 -2.15 -2.74
CA MET A 122 -15.26 -0.72 -2.72
C MET A 122 -14.38 0.08 -3.70
N ALA A 123 -13.09 -0.25 -3.80
CA ALA A 123 -12.19 0.38 -4.77
C ALA A 123 -12.60 0.11 -6.23
N GLU A 124 -13.01 -1.12 -6.55
CA GLU A 124 -13.52 -1.48 -7.88
C GLU A 124 -14.86 -0.80 -8.16
N ALA A 125 -15.78 -0.80 -7.19
CA ALA A 125 -17.07 -0.13 -7.30
C ALA A 125 -16.94 1.39 -7.48
N HIS A 126 -15.97 2.02 -6.81
CA HIS A 126 -15.68 3.44 -7.00
C HIS A 126 -15.18 3.73 -8.41
N ALA A 127 -14.25 2.91 -8.93
CA ALA A 127 -13.77 3.06 -10.31
C ALA A 127 -14.90 2.90 -11.34
N GLU A 128 -15.83 1.96 -11.10
CA GLU A 128 -17.02 1.78 -11.92
C GLU A 128 -17.96 3.00 -11.84
N ALA A 129 -18.19 3.56 -10.64
CA ALA A 129 -19.02 4.76 -10.48
C ALA A 129 -18.43 5.96 -11.24
N VAL A 130 -17.11 6.15 -11.19
CA VAL A 130 -16.40 7.19 -11.95
C VAL A 130 -16.55 6.97 -13.45
N LEU A 131 -16.42 5.72 -13.92
CA LEU A 131 -16.64 5.35 -15.32
C LEU A 131 -18.06 5.71 -15.77
N GLN A 132 -19.09 5.35 -14.99
CA GLN A 132 -20.47 5.65 -15.35
C GLN A 132 -20.72 7.16 -15.51
N ALA A 133 -20.14 7.97 -14.61
CA ALA A 133 -20.20 9.43 -14.73
C ALA A 133 -19.42 9.98 -15.95
N GLU A 134 -18.30 9.35 -16.33
CA GLU A 134 -17.56 9.70 -17.55
C GLU A 134 -18.32 9.31 -18.82
N LEU A 135 -18.92 8.12 -18.87
CA LEU A 135 -19.71 7.64 -20.00
C LEU A 135 -20.94 8.52 -20.25
N ALA A 136 -21.63 8.95 -19.18
CA ALA A 136 -22.76 9.87 -19.29
C ALA A 136 -22.36 11.20 -19.94
N ARG A 137 -21.21 11.77 -19.55
CA ARG A 137 -20.67 13.00 -20.17
C ARG A 137 -20.27 12.78 -21.63
N ILE A 138 -19.59 11.68 -21.94
CA ILE A 138 -19.21 11.34 -23.32
C ILE A 138 -20.44 11.20 -24.22
N ALA A 139 -21.51 10.57 -23.74
CA ALA A 139 -22.75 10.40 -24.48
C ALA A 139 -23.44 11.75 -24.76
N GLN A 140 -23.38 12.70 -23.84
CA GLN A 140 -23.96 14.03 -23.97
C GLN A 140 -23.15 14.96 -24.89
N ASP A 141 -21.83 14.98 -24.72
CA ASP A 141 -20.97 16.03 -25.29
C ASP A 141 -20.39 15.68 -26.66
N ILE A 142 -20.40 14.40 -27.06
CA ILE A 142 -19.79 13.92 -28.30
C ILE A 142 -20.88 13.45 -29.29
N PRO A 143 -21.21 14.24 -30.33
CA PRO A 143 -22.23 13.88 -31.31
C PRO A 143 -21.78 12.77 -32.27
N ASP A 144 -20.51 12.78 -32.67
CA ASP A 144 -19.94 11.80 -33.60
C ASP A 144 -19.87 10.40 -32.98
N GLU A 145 -20.51 9.43 -33.61
CA GLU A 145 -20.67 8.07 -33.09
C GLU A 145 -19.33 7.32 -33.01
N ARG A 146 -18.46 7.49 -34.01
CA ARG A 146 -17.17 6.78 -34.07
C ARG A 146 -16.22 7.30 -32.99
N ASP A 147 -16.17 8.60 -32.81
CA ASP A 147 -15.35 9.26 -31.81
C ASP A 147 -15.87 8.98 -30.38
N ARG A 148 -17.20 8.96 -30.20
CA ARG A 148 -17.85 8.52 -28.94
C ARG A 148 -17.44 7.09 -28.58
N ALA A 149 -17.62 6.14 -29.50
CA ALA A 149 -17.27 4.73 -29.27
C ALA A 149 -15.78 4.54 -28.93
N TRP A 150 -14.88 5.28 -29.59
CA TRP A 150 -13.45 5.26 -29.27
C TRP A 150 -13.17 5.77 -27.85
N ARG A 151 -13.77 6.90 -27.45
CA ARG A 151 -13.59 7.48 -26.10
C ARG A 151 -14.16 6.59 -25.02
N GLU A 152 -15.35 6.03 -25.20
CA GLU A 152 -15.95 5.13 -24.22
C GLU A 152 -15.09 3.87 -24.01
N ARG A 153 -14.58 3.27 -25.09
CA ARG A 153 -13.66 2.12 -24.97
C ARG A 153 -12.43 2.48 -24.15
N ARG A 154 -11.83 3.65 -24.42
CA ARG A 154 -10.67 4.14 -23.66
C ARG A 154 -11.00 4.42 -22.20
N ALA A 155 -12.18 4.95 -21.90
CA ALA A 155 -12.66 5.16 -20.53
C ALA A 155 -12.80 3.83 -19.78
N ARG A 156 -13.47 2.84 -20.39
CA ARG A 156 -13.60 1.47 -19.82
C ARG A 156 -12.24 0.83 -19.55
N GLU A 157 -11.29 0.94 -20.48
CA GLU A 157 -9.91 0.44 -20.30
C GLU A 157 -9.15 1.15 -19.17
N ARG A 158 -9.34 2.46 -18.98
CA ARG A 158 -8.76 3.21 -17.85
C ARG A 158 -9.37 2.78 -16.54
N ALA A 159 -10.69 2.83 -16.42
CA ALA A 159 -11.42 2.48 -15.20
C ALA A 159 -11.09 1.07 -14.71
N ARG A 160 -11.06 0.08 -15.62
CA ARG A 160 -10.65 -1.29 -15.27
C ARG A 160 -9.24 -1.36 -14.70
N ARG A 161 -8.28 -0.63 -15.29
CA ARG A 161 -6.88 -0.61 -14.81
C ARG A 161 -6.76 0.12 -13.48
N ASP A 162 -7.46 1.23 -13.32
CA ASP A 162 -7.44 2.03 -12.10
C ASP A 162 -8.09 1.28 -10.93
N GLY A 163 -9.27 0.68 -11.14
CA GLY A 163 -9.95 -0.16 -10.15
C GLY A 163 -9.06 -1.34 -9.71
N ALA A 164 -8.51 -2.09 -10.66
CA ALA A 164 -7.60 -3.21 -10.34
C ALA A 164 -6.33 -2.75 -9.61
N ARG A 165 -5.78 -1.58 -9.97
CA ARG A 165 -4.59 -1.02 -9.29
C ARG A 165 -4.91 -0.64 -7.85
N THR A 166 -6.03 0.05 -7.61
CA THR A 166 -6.44 0.49 -6.27
C THR A 166 -6.84 -0.71 -5.41
N ALA A 167 -7.62 -1.66 -5.92
CA ALA A 167 -7.95 -2.89 -5.19
C ALA A 167 -6.70 -3.68 -4.79
N ARG A 168 -5.71 -3.78 -5.68
CA ARG A 168 -4.43 -4.41 -5.32
C ARG A 168 -3.66 -3.63 -4.28
N ARG A 169 -3.73 -2.29 -4.31
CA ARG A 169 -3.13 -1.43 -3.28
C ARG A 169 -3.72 -1.73 -1.91
N GLU A 170 -5.04 -1.92 -1.79
CA GLU A 170 -5.68 -2.30 -0.52
C GLU A 170 -5.07 -3.58 0.09
N SER A 171 -4.76 -4.57 -0.77
CA SER A 171 -4.12 -5.81 -0.30
C SER A 171 -2.68 -5.59 0.15
N LEU A 172 -1.95 -4.70 -0.53
CA LEU A 172 -0.59 -4.33 -0.13
C LEU A 172 -0.61 -3.55 1.18
N ASP A 173 -1.52 -2.58 1.33
CA ASP A 173 -1.65 -1.77 2.55
C ASP A 173 -2.02 -2.67 3.75
N ALA A 174 -2.81 -3.73 3.56
CA ALA A 174 -3.07 -4.76 4.57
C ALA A 174 -1.81 -5.54 5.00
N ILE A 175 -0.93 -5.88 4.04
CA ILE A 175 0.37 -6.48 4.33
C ILE A 175 1.27 -5.49 5.08
N GLU A 176 1.31 -4.21 4.69
CA GLU A 176 2.10 -3.20 5.39
C GLU A 176 1.59 -2.97 6.82
N LEU A 177 0.28 -3.04 7.04
CA LEU A 177 -0.32 -2.99 8.38
C LEU A 177 0.14 -4.17 9.24
N LEU A 178 0.07 -5.39 8.70
CA LEU A 178 0.59 -6.59 9.38
C LEU A 178 2.09 -6.47 9.67
N ALA A 179 2.89 -5.90 8.75
CA ALA A 179 4.31 -5.68 8.95
C ALA A 179 4.59 -4.72 10.11
N ALA A 180 3.87 -3.59 10.15
CA ALA A 180 3.99 -2.60 11.22
C ALA A 180 3.64 -3.21 12.58
N LEU A 181 2.56 -4.00 12.65
CA LEU A 181 2.14 -4.66 13.89
C LEU A 181 3.13 -5.76 14.32
N LEU A 182 3.58 -6.62 13.41
CA LEU A 182 4.60 -7.63 13.71
C LEU A 182 5.92 -7.02 14.17
N ARG A 183 6.33 -5.91 13.54
CA ARG A 183 7.50 -5.14 13.97
C ARG A 183 7.31 -4.62 15.38
N ASP A 184 6.14 -4.06 15.72
CA ASP A 184 5.88 -3.57 17.07
C ASP A 184 5.80 -4.71 18.09
N LEU A 185 5.24 -5.88 17.75
CA LEU A 185 5.27 -7.08 18.60
C LEU A 185 6.72 -7.57 18.84
N TRP A 186 7.58 -7.51 17.83
CA TRP A 186 9.00 -7.81 17.97
C TRP A 186 9.70 -6.82 18.92
N VAL A 187 9.44 -5.53 18.75
CA VAL A 187 9.97 -4.46 19.60
C VAL A 187 9.53 -4.64 21.06
N VAL A 188 8.24 -4.91 21.29
CA VAL A 188 7.69 -5.15 22.62
C VAL A 188 8.29 -6.40 23.26
N SER A 189 8.38 -7.52 22.53
CA SER A 189 8.98 -8.76 23.04
C SER A 189 10.49 -8.64 23.31
N SER A 190 11.15 -7.63 22.73
CA SER A 190 12.56 -7.30 22.99
C SER A 190 12.75 -6.31 24.15
N GLY A 191 11.68 -5.85 24.80
CA GLY A 191 11.72 -4.90 25.91
C GLY A 191 11.91 -3.43 25.51
N ALA A 192 11.83 -3.10 24.22
CA ALA A 192 12.07 -1.76 23.67
C ALA A 192 10.77 -1.00 23.36
N SER A 193 9.80 -1.03 24.28
CA SER A 193 8.44 -0.52 24.04
C SER A 193 8.37 0.99 23.71
N GLU A 194 9.44 1.74 23.96
CA GLU A 194 9.56 3.17 23.67
C GLU A 194 9.66 3.51 22.17
N VAL A 195 10.04 2.55 21.32
CA VAL A 195 10.21 2.78 19.87
C VAL A 195 9.10 2.18 19.01
N VAL A 196 7.97 1.74 19.59
CA VAL A 196 6.81 1.24 18.84
C VAL A 196 6.19 2.33 17.96
N TRP A 197 5.67 1.94 16.80
CA TRP A 197 5.00 2.86 15.87
C TRP A 197 3.54 3.08 16.27
N ASN A 198 2.80 1.99 16.53
CA ASN A 198 1.39 2.02 16.93
C ASN A 198 1.26 2.32 18.43
N ARG A 199 1.76 3.49 18.87
CA ARG A 199 1.75 3.95 20.28
C ARG A 199 0.34 4.04 20.86
N ASP A 200 -0.63 4.37 20.03
CA ASP A 200 -2.06 4.37 20.30
C ASP A 200 -2.62 3.00 20.69
N ARG A 201 -1.88 1.90 20.43
CA ARG A 201 -2.31 0.52 20.67
C ARG A 201 -1.38 -0.25 21.61
N GLY A 202 -0.61 0.46 22.44
CA GLY A 202 0.42 -0.14 23.30
C GLY A 202 -0.09 -1.22 24.26
N THR A 203 -1.33 -1.11 24.76
CA THR A 203 -1.95 -2.14 25.63
C THR A 203 -2.24 -3.43 24.87
N GLU A 204 -2.84 -3.33 23.69
CA GLU A 204 -3.13 -4.47 22.80
C GLU A 204 -1.84 -5.16 22.33
N LEU A 205 -0.82 -4.36 21.96
CA LEU A 205 0.50 -4.88 21.56
C LEU A 205 1.16 -5.68 22.69
N ARG A 206 1.16 -5.16 23.93
CA ARG A 206 1.71 -5.89 25.09
C ARG A 206 0.97 -7.18 25.37
N ALA A 207 -0.36 -7.21 25.21
CA ALA A 207 -1.15 -8.41 25.39
C ALA A 207 -0.90 -9.45 24.29
N ALA A 208 -0.66 -9.03 23.05
CA ALA A 208 -0.43 -9.90 21.91
C ALA A 208 1.03 -10.35 21.75
N ALA A 209 1.99 -9.69 22.41
CA ALA A 209 3.43 -10.00 22.35
C ALA A 209 3.81 -11.26 23.17
N ALA A 210 3.22 -12.40 22.83
CA ALA A 210 3.35 -13.65 23.57
C ALA A 210 4.51 -14.55 23.12
N LEU A 211 5.16 -14.26 22.00
CA LEU A 211 6.24 -15.09 21.44
C LEU A 211 7.63 -14.50 21.72
N ALA A 212 8.66 -15.33 21.62
CA ALA A 212 10.04 -14.87 21.67
C ALA A 212 10.38 -13.98 20.46
N PRO A 213 11.30 -13.00 20.59
CA PRO A 213 11.68 -12.07 19.51
C PRO A 213 11.97 -12.74 18.15
N GLY A 214 12.70 -13.85 18.15
CA GLY A 214 13.05 -14.58 16.93
C GLY A 214 11.86 -15.18 16.17
N ALA A 215 10.68 -15.32 16.80
CA ALA A 215 9.45 -15.73 16.13
C ALA A 215 8.94 -14.61 15.21
N TYR A 216 8.89 -13.38 15.73
CA TYR A 216 8.41 -12.21 14.98
C TYR A 216 9.35 -11.85 13.82
N GLU A 217 10.65 -12.01 14.02
CA GLU A 217 11.65 -11.88 12.95
C GLU A 217 11.33 -12.83 11.77
N ARG A 218 11.12 -14.13 12.03
CA ARG A 218 10.71 -15.10 10.99
C ARG A 218 9.37 -14.78 10.35
N MET A 219 8.41 -14.29 11.13
CA MET A 219 7.11 -13.85 10.60
C MET A 219 7.26 -12.69 9.61
N LEU A 220 8.16 -11.74 9.90
CA LEU A 220 8.46 -10.63 8.98
C LEU A 220 9.09 -11.12 7.66
N GLU A 221 9.92 -12.17 7.69
CA GLU A 221 10.46 -12.80 6.47
C GLU A 221 9.36 -13.45 5.62
N VAL A 222 8.43 -14.17 6.27
CA VAL A 222 7.26 -14.76 5.59
C VAL A 222 6.41 -13.68 4.93
N LEU A 223 6.19 -12.56 5.64
CA LEU A 223 5.44 -11.42 5.13
C LEU A 223 6.15 -10.75 3.95
N ALA A 224 7.47 -10.59 4.00
CA ALA A 224 8.26 -10.05 2.89
C ALA A 224 8.13 -10.91 1.61
N ALA A 225 8.08 -12.24 1.76
CA ALA A 225 7.83 -13.15 0.65
C ALA A 225 6.40 -12.99 0.08
N ALA A 226 5.38 -12.86 0.94
CA ALA A 226 4.00 -12.63 0.50
C ALA A 226 3.85 -11.29 -0.23
N ARG A 227 4.49 -10.22 0.28
CA ARG A 227 4.56 -8.90 -0.37
C ARG A 227 5.12 -9.00 -1.79
N LYS A 228 6.20 -9.76 -1.98
CA LYS A 228 6.79 -10.01 -3.30
C LYS A 228 5.83 -10.79 -4.20
N GLY A 229 5.13 -11.80 -3.68
CA GLY A 229 4.09 -12.54 -4.41
C GLY A 229 2.96 -11.64 -4.93
N LEU A 230 2.44 -10.75 -4.07
CA LEU A 230 1.45 -9.75 -4.48
C LEU A 230 1.94 -8.78 -5.53
N GLN A 231 3.25 -8.58 -5.72
CA GLN A 231 3.79 -7.78 -6.82
C GLN A 231 3.89 -8.55 -8.15
N LEU A 232 3.82 -9.88 -8.11
CA LEU A 232 3.95 -10.78 -9.27
C LEU A 232 2.62 -11.32 -9.82
N ASN A 233 1.50 -10.66 -9.52
CA ASN A 233 0.13 -10.99 -9.98
C ASN A 233 -0.48 -12.26 -9.37
N VAL A 234 -0.06 -12.64 -8.16
CA VAL A 234 -0.79 -13.66 -7.38
C VAL A 234 -2.15 -13.09 -6.94
N ASP A 235 -3.18 -13.95 -6.90
CA ASP A 235 -4.49 -13.57 -6.35
C ASP A 235 -4.36 -13.09 -4.90
N PRO A 236 -4.88 -11.90 -4.55
CA PRO A 236 -4.64 -11.35 -3.22
C PRO A 236 -5.34 -12.08 -2.06
N ASP A 237 -6.51 -12.67 -2.27
CA ASP A 237 -7.20 -13.41 -1.19
C ASP A 237 -6.42 -14.67 -0.84
N LEU A 238 -6.04 -15.43 -1.87
CA LEU A 238 -5.22 -16.62 -1.70
C LEU A 238 -3.86 -16.30 -1.06
N ALA A 239 -3.21 -15.20 -1.48
CA ALA A 239 -1.94 -14.78 -0.93
C ALA A 239 -2.04 -14.42 0.57
N LEU A 240 -3.09 -13.71 0.99
CA LEU A 240 -3.30 -13.35 2.39
C LEU A 240 -3.68 -14.58 3.24
N ARG A 241 -4.52 -15.48 2.73
CA ARG A 241 -4.84 -16.74 3.42
C ARG A 241 -3.60 -17.61 3.63
N ALA A 242 -2.80 -17.78 2.58
CA ALA A 242 -1.54 -18.52 2.65
C ALA A 242 -0.54 -17.84 3.60
N LEU A 243 -0.49 -16.51 3.64
CA LEU A 243 0.31 -15.75 4.60
C LEU A 243 -0.06 -16.13 6.03
N PHE A 244 -1.34 -16.06 6.42
CA PHE A 244 -1.75 -16.41 7.78
C PHE A 244 -1.46 -17.86 8.15
N CYS A 245 -1.66 -18.82 7.24
CA CYS A 245 -1.27 -20.21 7.48
C CYS A 245 0.23 -20.34 7.81
N ARG A 246 1.09 -19.65 7.05
CA ARG A 246 2.54 -19.67 7.30
C ARG A 246 2.93 -18.94 8.59
N LEU A 247 2.23 -17.87 8.95
CA LEU A 247 2.44 -17.19 10.24
C LEU A 247 2.07 -18.11 11.41
N GLU A 248 0.98 -18.86 11.31
CA GLU A 248 0.56 -19.85 12.31
C GLU A 248 1.58 -20.99 12.45
N GLU A 249 2.13 -21.49 11.33
CA GLU A 249 3.21 -22.48 11.34
C GLU A 249 4.44 -21.97 12.10
N VAL A 250 4.86 -20.72 11.86
CA VAL A 250 5.96 -20.09 12.60
C VAL A 250 5.62 -20.01 14.08
N ALA A 251 4.43 -19.53 14.45
CA ALA A 251 4.01 -19.43 15.86
C ALA A 251 4.08 -20.79 16.57
N GLN A 252 3.56 -21.85 15.93
CA GLN A 252 3.55 -23.21 16.48
C GLN A 252 4.95 -23.81 16.65
N GLN A 253 5.87 -23.51 15.74
CA GLN A 253 7.26 -23.97 15.84
C GLN A 253 8.04 -23.28 16.97
N CYS A 254 7.69 -22.03 17.29
CA CYS A 254 8.35 -21.26 18.35
C CYS A 254 7.77 -21.51 19.75
N ALA A 255 6.55 -22.04 19.82
CA ALA A 255 5.86 -22.36 21.07
C ALA A 255 6.29 -23.72 21.66
N ARG A 256 7.05 -24.51 20.90
CA ARG A 256 7.67 -25.78 21.33
C ARG A 256 9.10 -25.54 21.81
#